data_AF-A0A0D9ANL6-F1
#
_entry.id   AF-A0A0D9ANL6-F1
#
_cell.length_a   1.000
_cell.length_b   1.000
_cell.length_c   1.000
_cell.angle_alpha   90.00
_cell.angle_beta   90.00
_cell.angle_gamma   90.00
#
_symmetry.space_group_name_H-M   'P 1'
#
loop_
_entity.id
_entity.type
_entity.pdbx_description
1 polymer ?
#
loop_
_entity_poly.entity_id
_entity_poly.type
_entity_poly.pdbx_seq_one_letter_code
_entity_poly.pdbx_strand_id
1 'polypeptide(L)'
;MYLTQLLLPLYDNDGQALPKALFAEVRNELVEQFGGLTAYARAPANGLWREDDSRAVRDDLVIYEVMISELDRIWWANYRTSLEARFRQEQLLIRAHPVEVL
;
A
#
# COMPACT_ATOMS: atom_id res chain seq x y z
N MET A 1 -14.75 1.43 -14.46
CA MET A 1 -13.77 0.61 -13.72
C MET A 1 -12.67 1.52 -13.20
N TYR A 2 -12.05 1.17 -12.09
CA TYR A 2 -10.98 1.93 -11.47
C TYR A 2 -9.81 1.01 -11.13
N LEU A 3 -8.59 1.53 -11.32
CA LEU A 3 -7.38 1.00 -10.69
C LEU A 3 -7.13 1.80 -9.42
N THR A 4 -7.28 1.16 -8.26
CA THR A 4 -6.98 1.77 -6.97
C THR A 4 -5.62 1.33 -6.48
N GLN A 5 -4.78 2.30 -6.12
CA GLN A 5 -3.41 2.10 -5.66
C GLN A 5 -3.28 2.58 -4.22
N LEU A 6 -2.72 1.72 -3.37
CA LEU A 6 -2.33 2.04 -2.01
C LEU A 6 -0.81 2.13 -1.95
N LEU A 7 -0.29 3.25 -1.45
CA LEU A 7 1.14 3.46 -1.28
C LEU A 7 1.47 3.26 0.20
N LEU A 8 2.06 2.10 0.52
CA LEU A 8 2.34 1.66 1.88
C LEU A 8 3.83 1.86 2.19
N PRO A 9 4.21 2.77 3.10
CA PRO A 9 5.61 3.03 3.41
C PRO A 9 6.22 1.86 4.17
N LEU A 10 7.53 1.62 3.98
CA LEU A 10 8.27 0.61 4.74
C LEU A 10 8.64 1.04 6.17
N TYR A 11 8.52 2.34 6.47
CA TYR A 11 8.88 2.94 7.75
C TYR A 11 7.71 3.79 8.27
N ASP A 12 7.62 3.97 9.58
CA ASP A 12 6.70 4.93 10.19
C ASP A 12 7.23 6.37 10.09
N ASN A 13 6.46 7.33 10.61
CA ASN A 13 6.85 8.75 10.63
C ASN A 13 8.10 9.04 11.49
N ASP A 14 8.46 8.15 12.42
CA ASP A 14 9.67 8.25 13.25
C ASP A 14 10.88 7.58 12.58
N GLY A 15 10.71 7.01 11.38
CA GLY A 15 11.75 6.32 10.63
C GLY A 15 12.00 4.88 11.09
N GLN A 16 11.12 4.29 11.90
CA GLN A 16 11.25 2.90 12.33
C GLN A 16 10.64 1.96 11.30
N ALA A 17 11.33 0.86 11.01
CA ALA A 17 10.86 -0.13 10.05
C ALA A 17 9.54 -0.78 10.51
N LEU A 18 8.59 -0.89 9.60
CA LEU A 18 7.30 -1.51 9.85
C LEU A 18 7.37 -3.04 9.68
N PRO A 19 6.70 -3.80 10.55
CA PRO A 19 6.75 -5.26 10.48
C PRO A 19 6.07 -5.80 9.22
N LYS A 20 6.68 -6.81 8.60
CA LYS A 20 6.19 -7.46 7.36
C LYS A 20 4.76 -7.99 7.50
N ALA A 21 4.35 -8.35 8.71
CA ALA A 21 3.01 -8.85 9.03
C ALA A 21 1.91 -7.84 8.65
N LEU A 22 2.16 -6.53 8.80
CA LEU A 22 1.18 -5.49 8.43
C LEU A 22 0.87 -5.55 6.93
N PHE A 23 1.89 -5.66 6.08
CA PHE A 23 1.70 -5.77 4.63
C PHE A 23 0.96 -7.06 4.25
N ALA A 24 1.27 -8.17 4.94
CA ALA A 24 0.57 -9.43 4.73
C ALA A 24 -0.92 -9.35 5.10
N GLU A 25 -1.24 -8.64 6.19
CA GLU A 25 -2.61 -8.37 6.62
C GLU A 25 -3.38 -7.56 5.57
N VAL A 26 -2.82 -6.43 5.13
CA VAL A 26 -3.43 -5.60 4.07
C VAL A 26 -3.64 -6.39 2.78
N ARG A 27 -2.67 -7.22 2.38
CA ARG A 27 -2.81 -8.09 1.21
C ARG A 27 -4.02 -9.01 1.35
N ASN A 28 -4.13 -9.68 2.49
CA ASN A 28 -5.21 -10.65 2.71
C ASN A 28 -6.58 -9.95 2.71
N GLU A 29 -6.69 -8.79 3.38
CA GLU A 29 -7.92 -7.97 3.38
C GLU A 29 -8.33 -7.56 1.97
N LEU A 30 -7.39 -7.08 1.15
CA LEU A 30 -7.68 -6.68 -0.23
C LEU A 30 -8.06 -7.86 -1.12
N VAL A 31 -7.42 -9.03 -0.94
CA VAL A 31 -7.77 -10.25 -1.68
C VAL A 31 -9.15 -10.75 -1.28
N GLU A 32 -9.47 -10.75 0.01
CA GLU A 32 -10.79 -11.16 0.52
C GLU A 32 -11.89 -10.22 0.01
N GLN A 33 -11.64 -8.90 0.01
CA GLN A 33 -12.62 -7.90 -0.40
C GLN A 33 -12.83 -7.83 -1.93
N PHE A 34 -11.76 -7.99 -2.72
CA PHE A 34 -11.80 -7.69 -4.16
C PHE A 34 -11.49 -8.90 -5.07
N GLY A 35 -11.16 -10.06 -4.50
CA GLY A 35 -10.91 -11.29 -5.25
C GLY A 35 -9.59 -11.35 -6.01
N GLY A 36 -8.76 -10.30 -5.93
CA GLY A 36 -7.45 -10.23 -6.58
C GLY A 36 -6.65 -9.00 -6.18
N LEU A 37 -5.32 -9.14 -6.17
CA LEU A 37 -4.38 -8.07 -5.84
C LEU A 37 -3.11 -8.22 -6.67
N THR A 38 -2.63 -7.11 -7.23
CA THR A 38 -1.26 -7.01 -7.73
C THR A 38 -0.44 -6.21 -6.73
N ALA A 39 0.72 -6.73 -6.35
CA ALA A 39 1.63 -6.08 -5.41
C ALA A 39 3.01 -5.96 -6.04
N TYR A 40 3.59 -4.76 -5.99
CA TYR A 40 4.99 -4.55 -6.33
C TYR A 40 5.65 -3.55 -5.38
N ALA A 41 6.92 -3.75 -5.10
CA ALA A 41 7.71 -2.82 -4.30
C ALA A 41 8.33 -1.75 -5.21
N ARG A 42 8.19 -0.49 -4.81
CA ARG A 42 9.00 0.61 -5.34
C ARG A 42 10.08 0.89 -4.30
N ALA A 43 11.20 0.20 -4.45
CA ALA A 43 12.45 0.39 -3.74
C ALA A 43 13.57 0.39 -4.80
N PRO A 44 14.78 0.93 -4.55
CA PRO A 44 15.88 0.73 -5.49
C PRO A 44 16.03 -0.77 -5.73
N ALA A 45 15.87 -1.17 -6.99
CA ALA A 45 15.87 -2.57 -7.40
C ALA A 45 17.20 -3.22 -6.99
N ASN A 46 17.21 -3.93 -5.87
CA ASN A 46 18.28 -4.84 -5.45
C ASN A 46 17.74 -5.87 -4.46
N GLY A 47 16.70 -6.59 -4.89
CA GLY A 47 16.23 -7.80 -4.22
C GLY A 47 15.38 -7.54 -2.99
N LEU A 48 14.31 -8.31 -2.89
CA LEU A 48 13.56 -8.56 -1.66
C LEU A 48 14.49 -8.49 -0.42
N TRP A 49 14.35 -7.45 0.40
CA TRP A 49 14.87 -7.38 1.77
C TRP A 49 16.40 -7.52 1.88
N ARG A 50 17.16 -6.46 1.57
CA ARG A 50 18.50 -6.31 2.17
C ARG A 50 18.44 -5.39 3.38
N GLU A 51 18.83 -5.96 4.51
CA GLU A 51 19.36 -5.25 5.66
C GLU A 51 20.64 -4.53 5.20
N ASP A 52 20.52 -3.29 4.73
CA ASP A 52 21.69 -2.42 4.64
C ASP A 52 21.31 -1.02 5.10
N ASP A 53 21.92 -0.67 6.22
CA ASP A 53 21.74 0.53 7.03
C ASP A 53 22.37 1.75 6.36
N SER A 54 21.91 2.08 5.15
CA SER A 54 22.30 3.32 4.47
C SER A 54 21.06 4.12 4.11
N ARG A 55 20.80 5.14 4.95
CA ARG A 55 19.76 6.16 4.83
C ARG A 55 19.52 6.63 3.38
N ALA A 56 18.51 6.04 2.75
CA ALA A 56 17.78 6.64 1.64
C ALA A 56 16.29 6.71 2.02
N VAL A 57 15.99 7.50 3.06
CA VAL A 57 14.68 7.63 3.73
C VAL A 57 13.68 8.44 2.88
N ARG A 58 13.52 8.14 1.58
CA ARG A 58 12.56 8.94 0.79
C ARG A 58 11.64 8.22 -0.18
N ASP A 59 11.95 7.03 -0.67
CA ASP A 59 11.12 6.40 -1.71
C ASP A 59 10.83 4.89 -1.49
N ASP A 60 11.09 4.37 -0.29
CA ASP A 60 10.86 2.95 0.01
C ASP A 60 9.41 2.67 0.40
N LEU A 61 8.62 2.21 -0.57
CA LEU A 61 7.21 1.88 -0.39
C LEU A 61 6.79 0.64 -1.17
N VAL A 62 5.72 0.01 -0.71
CA VAL A 62 5.03 -1.08 -1.38
C VAL A 62 3.76 -0.52 -2.00
N ILE A 63 3.55 -0.78 -3.29
CA ILE A 63 2.33 -0.40 -3.99
C ILE A 63 1.45 -1.65 -4.13
N TYR A 64 0.26 -1.55 -3.57
CA TYR A 64 -0.81 -2.53 -3.73
C TYR A 64 -1.87 -1.98 -4.67
N GLU A 65 -2.26 -2.79 -5.64
CA GLU A 65 -3.19 -2.40 -6.70
C GLU A 65 -4.36 -3.38 -6.79
N VAL A 66 -5.57 -2.82 -6.78
CA VAL A 66 -6.81 -3.57 -7.01
C VAL A 66 -7.60 -2.95 -8.15
N MET A 67 -8.13 -3.80 -9.03
CA MET A 67 -9.07 -3.42 -10.08
C MET A 67 -10.49 -3.55 -9.53
N ILE A 68 -11.28 -2.48 -9.58
CA ILE A 68 -12.64 -2.46 -9.04
C ILE A 68 -13.64 -1.90 -10.06
N SER A 69 -14.83 -2.50 -10.14
CA SER A 69 -15.88 -2.07 -11.06
C SER A 69 -16.44 -0.69 -10.67
N GLU A 70 -16.68 -0.50 -9.38
CA GLU A 70 -17.25 0.70 -8.78
C GLU A 70 -16.38 1.17 -7.60
N LEU A 71 -16.30 2.50 -7.41
CA LEU A 71 -15.49 3.10 -6.35
C LEU A 71 -16.35 3.46 -5.15
N ASP A 72 -16.34 2.62 -4.11
CA ASP A 72 -16.92 2.95 -2.81
C ASP A 72 -16.00 3.90 -2.02
N ARG A 73 -16.26 5.20 -2.16
CA ARG A 73 -15.44 6.25 -1.54
C ARG A 73 -15.47 6.21 0.00
N ILE A 74 -16.58 5.76 0.59
CA ILE A 74 -16.73 5.71 2.05
C ILE A 74 -15.88 4.57 2.59
N TRP A 75 -15.95 3.40 1.96
CA TRP A 75 -15.11 2.27 2.32
C TRP A 75 -13.62 2.62 2.21
N TRP A 76 -13.18 3.22 1.10
CA TRP A 76 -11.78 3.62 0.91
C TRP A 76 -11.31 4.68 1.91
N ALA A 77 -12.16 5.64 2.27
CA ALA A 77 -11.83 6.64 3.28
C ALA A 77 -11.63 6.02 4.67
N ASN A 78 -12.55 5.13 5.08
CA ASN A 78 -12.46 4.43 6.35
C ASN A 78 -11.24 3.48 6.39
N TYR A 79 -11.01 2.77 5.29
CA TYR A 79 -9.88 1.87 5.18
C TYR A 79 -8.55 2.62 5.25
N ARG A 80 -8.43 3.78 4.56
CA ARG A 80 -7.26 4.67 4.68
C ARG A 80 -7.00 5.06 6.13
N THR A 81 -8.01 5.50 6.86
CA THR A 81 -7.86 5.89 8.28
C THR A 81 -7.42 4.72 9.16
N SER A 82 -7.93 3.51 8.91
CA SER A 82 -7.45 2.30 9.60
C SER A 82 -5.97 2.02 9.32
N LEU A 83 -5.54 2.23 8.08
CA LEU A 83 -4.16 2.02 7.66
C LEU A 83 -3.24 3.09 8.25
N GLU A 84 -3.67 4.35 8.29
CA GLU A 84 -2.91 5.45 8.89
C GLU A 84 -2.57 5.13 10.36
N ALA A 85 -3.54 4.60 11.11
CA ALA A 85 -3.31 4.13 12.48
C ALA A 85 -2.35 2.92 12.54
N ARG A 86 -2.58 1.88 11.71
CA ARG A 86 -1.75 0.66 11.70
C ARG A 86 -0.30 0.90 11.29
N PHE A 87 -0.09 1.77 10.30
CA PHE A 87 1.23 2.13 9.75
C PHE A 87 1.89 3.27 10.52
N ARG A 88 1.21 3.86 11.52
CA ARG A 88 1.72 5.00 12.31
C ARG A 88 2.13 6.16 11.39
N GLN A 89 1.23 6.49 10.47
CA GLN A 89 1.39 7.51 9.45
C GLN A 89 0.33 8.59 9.65
N GLU A 90 0.74 9.85 9.64
CA GLU A 90 -0.17 11.01 9.67
C GLU A 90 -1.10 11.04 8.44
N GLN A 91 -0.59 10.60 7.29
CA GLN A 91 -1.35 10.52 6.06
C GLN A 91 -0.83 9.39 5.17
N LEU A 92 -1.75 8.57 4.67
CA LEU A 92 -1.45 7.61 3.60
C LEU A 92 -2.10 8.03 2.29
N LEU A 93 -1.43 7.74 1.17
CA LEU A 93 -1.98 7.96 -0.14
C LEU A 93 -2.69 6.70 -0.65
N ILE A 94 -4.01 6.81 -0.80
CA ILE A 94 -4.81 5.91 -1.62
C ILE A 94 -5.38 6.73 -2.77
N ARG A 95 -5.13 6.30 -4.01
CA ARG A 95 -5.61 6.99 -5.22
C ARG A 95 -6.29 6.02 -6.16
N ALA A 96 -7.32 6.48 -6.85
CA ALA A 96 -8.05 5.70 -7.84
C ALA A 96 -7.98 6.40 -9.20
N HIS A 97 -7.65 5.65 -10.24
CA HIS A 97 -7.62 6.12 -11.62
C HIS A 97 -8.74 5.44 -12.41
N PRO A 98 -9.56 6.19 -13.18
CA PRO A 98 -10.47 5.55 -14.14
C PRO A 98 -9.65 4.80 -15.17
N VAL A 99 -10.09 3.58 -15.51
CA VAL A 99 -9.43 2.74 -16.50
C VAL A 99 -10.46 2.18 -17.47
N GLU A 100 -10.02 2.02 -18.71
CA GLU A 100 -10.73 1.31 -19.77
C GLU A 100 -10.13 -0.08 -19.92
N VAL A 101 -11.00 -1.09 -20.05
CA VAL A 101 -10.59 -2.47 -20.35
C VAL A 101 -10.91 -2.70 -21.83
N LEU A 102 -9.89 -3.10 -22.59
CA LEU A 102 -9.98 -3.35 -24.03
C LEU A 102 -10.25 -4.82 -24.34
#